data_AF-A0A0C1F7M2-F1
#
_entry.id   AF-A0A0C1F7M2-F1
#
_cell.length_a   1.000
_cell.length_b   1.000
_cell.length_c   1.000
_cell.angle_alpha   90.00
_cell.angle_beta   90.00
_cell.angle_gamma   90.00
#
_symmetry.space_group_name_H-M   'P 1'
#
loop_
_entity.id
_entity.type
_entity.pdbx_description
1 polymer ?
#
loop_
_entity_poly.entity_id
_entity_poly.type
_entity_poly.pdbx_seq_one_letter_code
_entity_poly.pdbx_strand_id
1 'polypeptide(L)'
;MKRIYSYCSVLLLVLIVSCGKKTAKERAIALVEKQYENSNQKLDFEQATLDSLYNISPEAYADSLAKGHELDSTLAVLETEIEHFSQAESDSVGLISAKLTKERYRLLELAKTKPAFVGWKLSGIKSEDGKSEEFNFKFDKEITRIVE
;
A
#
# COMPACT_ATOMS: atom_id res chain seq x y z
N MET A 1 -23.41 -55.38 -17.01
CA MET A 1 -23.87 -54.07 -16.49
C MET A 1 -23.09 -53.66 -15.22
N LYS A 2 -21.77 -53.47 -15.28
CA LYS A 2 -20.95 -53.07 -14.10
C LYS A 2 -19.90 -51.97 -14.37
N ARG A 3 -19.74 -51.53 -15.63
CA ARG A 3 -18.71 -50.54 -16.00
C ARG A 3 -19.21 -49.10 -16.14
N ILE A 4 -20.53 -48.87 -16.21
CA ILE A 4 -21.11 -47.53 -16.42
C ILE A 4 -21.23 -46.75 -15.08
N TYR A 5 -21.46 -47.45 -13.97
CA TYR A 5 -21.57 -46.81 -12.64
C TYR A 5 -20.26 -46.24 -12.10
N SER A 6 -19.10 -46.70 -12.60
CA SER A 6 -17.80 -46.25 -12.10
C SER A 6 -17.39 -44.87 -12.63
N TYR A 7 -17.87 -44.46 -13.81
CA TYR A 7 -17.52 -43.16 -14.40
C TYR A 7 -18.41 -42.02 -13.91
N CYS A 8 -19.67 -42.32 -13.55
CA CYS A 8 -20.58 -41.34 -12.96
C CYS A 8 -20.16 -40.91 -11.54
N SER A 9 -19.56 -41.82 -10.76
CA SER A 9 -19.13 -41.53 -9.38
C SER A 9 -17.88 -40.63 -9.31
N VAL A 10 -17.00 -40.68 -10.31
CA VAL A 10 -15.79 -39.83 -10.35
C VAL A 10 -16.14 -38.41 -10.82
N LEU A 11 -17.11 -38.26 -11.73
CA LEU A 11 -17.56 -36.95 -12.20
C LEU A 11 -18.30 -36.14 -11.12
N LEU A 12 -19.01 -36.81 -10.20
CA LEU A 12 -19.70 -36.15 -9.10
C LEU A 12 -18.73 -35.64 -8.00
N LEU A 13 -17.56 -36.27 -7.85
CA LEU A 13 -16.55 -35.90 -6.84
C LEU A 13 -15.74 -34.65 -7.22
N VAL A 14 -15.64 -34.30 -8.51
CA VAL A 14 -14.92 -33.10 -8.97
C VAL A 14 -15.72 -31.82 -8.72
N LEU A 15 -17.05 -31.90 -8.61
CA LEU A 15 -17.92 -30.73 -8.43
C LEU A 15 -18.00 -30.21 -6.98
N ILE A 16 -17.45 -30.94 -6.00
CA ILE A 16 -17.58 -30.61 -4.57
C ILE A 16 -16.34 -29.87 -4.02
N VAL A 17 -15.27 -29.71 -4.81
CA VAL A 17 -13.97 -29.21 -4.30
C VAL A 17 -13.82 -27.69 -4.34
N SER A 18 -14.63 -26.95 -5.10
CA SER A 18 -14.51 -25.47 -5.14
C SER A 18 -15.57 -24.78 -4.28
N CYS A 19 -15.57 -25.05 -2.97
CA CYS A 19 -15.96 -24.02 -2.01
C CYS A 19 -14.78 -23.03 -1.90
N GLY A 20 -14.46 -22.39 -3.02
CA GLY A 20 -13.41 -21.39 -3.11
C GLY A 20 -13.85 -20.17 -2.30
N LYS A 21 -13.18 -19.90 -1.19
CA LYS A 21 -13.37 -18.62 -0.49
C LYS A 21 -13.07 -17.51 -1.48
N LYS A 22 -14.03 -16.58 -1.67
CA LYS A 22 -13.84 -15.41 -2.53
C LYS A 22 -12.54 -14.70 -2.20
N THR A 23 -11.80 -14.29 -3.23
CA THR A 23 -10.57 -13.50 -3.04
C THR A 23 -10.90 -12.14 -2.39
N ALA A 24 -9.88 -11.47 -1.85
CA ALA A 24 -10.06 -10.12 -1.31
C ALA A 24 -10.62 -9.16 -2.37
N LYS A 25 -10.10 -9.22 -3.61
CA LYS A 25 -10.57 -8.42 -4.74
C LYS A 25 -12.03 -8.72 -5.08
N GLU A 26 -12.42 -9.99 -5.16
CA GLU A 26 -13.81 -10.38 -5.43
C GLU A 26 -14.78 -9.92 -4.33
N ARG A 27 -14.36 -9.92 -3.06
CA ARG A 27 -15.16 -9.40 -1.96
C ARG A 27 -15.32 -7.87 -2.07
N ALA A 28 -14.26 -7.16 -2.42
CA ALA A 28 -14.29 -5.71 -2.61
C ALA A 28 -15.22 -5.32 -3.77
N ILE A 29 -15.09 -6.00 -4.92
CA ILE A 29 -15.97 -5.81 -6.08
C ILE A 29 -17.42 -6.05 -5.70
N ALA A 30 -17.74 -7.17 -5.03
CA ALA A 30 -19.11 -7.49 -4.64
C ALA A 30 -19.74 -6.44 -3.70
N LEU A 31 -18.95 -5.80 -2.84
CA LEU A 31 -19.43 -4.69 -2.01
C LEU A 31 -19.75 -3.44 -2.84
N VAL A 32 -18.92 -3.11 -3.83
CA VAL A 32 -19.17 -1.98 -4.73
C VAL A 32 -20.38 -2.27 -5.61
N GLU A 33 -20.45 -3.44 -6.24
CA GLU A 33 -21.59 -3.85 -7.06
C GLU A 33 -22.91 -3.74 -6.28
N LYS A 34 -22.92 -4.20 -5.02
CA LYS A 34 -24.09 -4.08 -4.14
C LYS A 34 -24.46 -2.63 -3.84
N GLN A 35 -23.49 -1.73 -3.70
CA GLN A 35 -23.76 -0.30 -3.51
C GLN A 35 -24.37 0.35 -4.76
N TYR A 36 -24.00 -0.14 -5.95
CA TYR A 36 -24.45 0.39 -7.23
C TYR A 36 -25.61 -0.40 -7.86
N GLU A 37 -26.13 -1.43 -7.20
CA GLU A 37 -27.19 -2.31 -7.72
C GLU A 37 -28.46 -1.54 -8.13
N ASN A 38 -28.78 -0.45 -7.42
CA ASN A 38 -29.92 0.42 -7.71
C ASN A 38 -29.54 1.69 -8.51
N SER A 39 -28.28 1.82 -8.92
CA SER A 39 -27.82 2.94 -9.73
C SER A 39 -28.09 2.69 -11.21
N ASN A 40 -28.37 3.76 -11.97
CA ASN A 40 -28.41 3.69 -13.43
C ASN A 40 -27.01 3.55 -14.05
N GLN A 41 -25.96 3.64 -13.23
CA GLN A 41 -24.58 3.60 -13.63
C GLN A 41 -24.00 2.20 -13.39
N LYS A 42 -23.64 1.53 -14.48
CA LYS A 42 -22.92 0.25 -14.44
C LYS A 42 -21.41 0.48 -14.41
N LEU A 43 -20.72 -0.32 -13.63
CA LEU A 43 -19.28 -0.24 -13.41
C LEU A 43 -18.58 -1.41 -14.08
N ASP A 44 -17.45 -1.12 -14.71
CA ASP A 44 -16.52 -2.07 -15.29
C ASP A 44 -15.31 -2.24 -14.36
N PHE A 45 -15.05 -3.50 -13.99
CA PHE A 45 -13.99 -3.92 -13.08
C PHE A 45 -12.86 -4.69 -13.79
N GLU A 46 -12.84 -4.78 -15.12
CA GLU A 46 -11.86 -5.57 -15.88
C GLU A 46 -10.42 -5.19 -15.50
N GLN A 47 -10.15 -3.88 -15.41
CA GLN A 47 -8.84 -3.33 -15.06
C GLN A 47 -8.69 -3.04 -13.56
N ALA A 48 -9.62 -3.50 -12.71
CA ALA A 48 -9.60 -3.14 -11.31
C ALA A 48 -8.40 -3.75 -10.57
N THR A 49 -7.70 -2.96 -9.76
CA THR A 49 -6.60 -3.43 -8.90
C THR A 49 -6.97 -3.28 -7.44
N LEU A 50 -6.54 -4.22 -6.59
CA LEU A 50 -6.72 -4.14 -5.15
C LEU A 50 -5.36 -3.96 -4.48
N ASP A 51 -5.11 -2.74 -4.00
CA ASP A 51 -3.85 -2.35 -3.39
C ASP A 51 -3.98 -2.29 -1.87
N SER A 52 -2.92 -2.70 -1.17
CA SER A 52 -2.83 -2.55 0.28
C SER A 52 -2.58 -1.10 0.66
N LEU A 53 -3.37 -0.56 1.58
CA LEU A 53 -3.16 0.77 2.13
C LEU A 53 -2.44 0.70 3.47
N TYR A 54 -1.48 1.59 3.63
CA TYR A 54 -0.73 1.80 4.86
C TYR A 54 -0.81 3.27 5.28
N ASN A 55 -0.72 3.53 6.59
CA ASN A 55 -0.57 4.90 7.13
C ASN A 55 0.69 5.61 6.62
N ILE A 56 1.76 4.86 6.37
CA ILE A 56 2.96 5.23 5.64
C ILE A 56 3.39 4.02 4.81
N SER A 57 3.83 4.22 3.57
CA SER A 57 4.29 3.08 2.76
C SER A 57 5.52 2.43 3.42
N PRO A 58 5.63 1.09 3.40
CA PRO A 58 6.81 0.40 3.92
C PRO A 58 8.12 0.86 3.28
N GLU A 59 8.07 1.22 1.99
CA GLU A 59 9.20 1.77 1.24
C GLU A 59 9.62 3.14 1.76
N ALA A 60 8.69 4.10 1.89
CA ALA A 60 9.02 5.44 2.41
C ALA A 60 9.57 5.37 3.85
N TYR A 61 9.09 4.42 4.66
CA TYR A 61 9.64 4.15 5.98
C TYR A 61 11.08 3.63 5.92
N ALA A 62 11.35 2.63 5.06
CA ALA A 62 12.68 2.07 4.88
C ALA A 62 13.67 3.12 4.38
N ASP A 63 13.27 3.93 3.40
CA ASP A 63 14.09 5.04 2.86
C ASP A 63 14.39 6.09 3.92
N SER A 64 13.42 6.44 4.76
CA SER A 64 13.61 7.37 5.87
C SER A 64 14.64 6.86 6.88
N LEU A 65 14.62 5.57 7.19
CA LEU A 65 15.62 4.95 8.07
C LEU A 65 17.01 4.96 7.44
N ALA A 66 17.12 4.52 6.18
CA ALA A 66 18.37 4.51 5.44
C ALA A 66 18.99 5.90 5.37
N LYS A 67 18.18 6.92 5.04
CA LYS A 67 18.64 8.30 4.99
C LYS A 67 19.05 8.83 6.37
N GLY A 68 18.33 8.45 7.42
CA GLY A 68 18.70 8.77 8.79
C GLY A 68 20.10 8.25 9.16
N HIS A 69 20.41 7.00 8.81
CA HIS A 69 21.74 6.42 9.03
C HIS A 69 22.84 7.06 8.19
N GLU A 70 22.55 7.41 6.94
CA GLU A 70 23.49 8.15 6.10
C GLU A 70 23.83 9.51 6.74
N LEU A 71 22.82 10.23 7.23
CA LEU A 71 23.02 11.52 7.91
C LEU A 71 23.83 11.37 9.20
N ASP A 72 23.61 10.30 9.98
CA ASP A 72 24.43 10.03 11.17
C ASP A 72 25.92 9.89 10.79
N SER A 73 26.22 9.17 9.70
CA SER A 73 27.59 9.03 9.20
C SER A 73 28.16 10.36 8.69
N THR A 74 27.38 11.15 7.96
CA THR A 74 27.83 12.46 7.46
C THR A 74 28.11 13.42 8.61
N LEU A 75 27.23 13.49 9.61
CA LEU A 75 27.40 14.36 10.77
C LEU A 75 28.67 14.01 11.56
N ALA A 76 28.96 12.72 11.75
CA ALA A 76 30.19 12.28 12.43
C ALA A 76 31.47 12.71 11.70
N VAL A 77 31.46 12.65 10.36
CA VAL A 77 32.59 13.14 9.55
C VAL A 77 32.74 14.65 9.69
N LEU A 78 31.65 15.41 9.53
CA LEU A 78 31.68 16.87 9.66
C LEU A 78 32.16 17.31 11.05
N GLU A 79 31.76 16.60 12.10
CA GLU A 79 32.20 16.86 13.48
C GLU A 79 33.71 16.64 13.66
N THR A 80 34.29 15.68 12.95
CA THR A 80 35.75 15.43 13.00
C THR A 80 36.52 16.45 12.16
N GLU A 81 35.96 16.87 11.03
CA GLU A 81 36.62 17.81 10.11
C GLU A 81 36.56 19.26 10.61
N ILE A 82 35.52 19.64 11.38
CA ILE A 82 35.28 21.03 11.79
C ILE A 82 36.43 21.65 12.58
N GLU A 83 37.17 20.84 13.34
CA GLU A 83 38.32 21.26 14.15
C GLU A 83 39.55 21.62 13.31
N HIS A 84 39.59 21.21 12.04
CA HIS A 84 40.70 21.43 11.12
C HIS A 84 40.50 22.64 10.20
N PHE A 85 39.32 23.28 10.26
CA PHE A 85 38.95 24.39 9.39
C PHE A 85 39.29 25.75 9.99
N SER A 86 39.41 26.77 9.14
CA SER A 86 39.44 28.16 9.61
C SER A 86 38.08 28.55 10.19
N GLN A 87 38.02 29.58 11.03
CA GLN A 87 36.77 30.01 11.68
C GLN A 87 35.60 30.19 10.70
N ALA A 88 35.83 30.85 9.55
CA ALA A 88 34.78 31.11 8.56
C ALA A 88 34.26 29.83 7.89
N GLU A 89 35.14 28.85 7.68
CA GLU A 89 34.79 27.53 7.15
C GLU A 89 34.05 26.72 8.22
N SER A 90 34.52 26.72 9.47
CA SER A 90 33.86 26.07 10.61
C SER A 90 32.45 26.63 10.83
N ASP A 91 32.24 27.95 10.73
CA ASP A 91 30.92 28.57 10.85
C ASP A 91 29.97 28.07 9.75
N SER A 92 30.48 27.93 8.52
CA SER A 92 29.72 27.41 7.38
C SER A 92 29.36 25.92 7.56
N VAL A 93 30.32 25.11 8.03
CA VAL A 93 30.11 23.69 8.36
C VAL A 93 29.12 23.53 9.52
N GLY A 94 29.17 24.43 10.52
CA GLY A 94 28.21 24.47 11.62
C GLY A 94 26.77 24.69 11.13
N LEU A 95 26.55 25.61 10.19
CA LEU A 95 25.23 25.84 9.58
C LEU A 95 24.73 24.62 8.80
N ILE A 96 25.60 23.96 8.04
CA ILE A 96 25.26 22.74 7.29
C ILE A 96 24.89 21.62 8.28
N SER A 97 25.73 21.39 9.29
CA SER A 97 25.53 20.37 10.32
C SER A 97 24.22 20.57 11.07
N ALA A 98 23.86 21.82 11.40
CA ALA A 98 22.58 22.14 12.02
C ALA A 98 21.38 21.81 11.11
N LYS A 99 21.48 22.11 9.81
CA LYS A 99 20.43 21.77 8.84
C LYS A 99 20.26 20.26 8.68
N LEU A 100 21.36 19.52 8.58
CA LEU A 100 21.35 18.05 8.48
C LEU A 100 20.81 17.41 9.76
N THR A 101 21.17 17.93 10.93
CA THR A 101 20.65 17.48 12.23
C THR A 101 19.14 17.69 12.33
N LYS A 102 18.62 18.84 11.86
CA LYS A 102 17.18 19.09 11.82
C LYS A 102 16.47 18.08 10.92
N GLU A 103 17.03 17.79 9.76
CA GLU A 103 16.49 16.79 8.85
C GLU A 103 16.53 15.38 9.47
N ARG A 104 17.61 15.05 10.17
CA ARG A 104 17.73 13.80 10.93
C ARG A 104 16.60 13.62 11.95
N TYR A 105 16.29 14.67 12.71
CA TYR A 105 15.15 14.65 13.64
C TYR A 105 13.81 14.46 12.92
N ARG A 106 13.60 15.14 11.78
CA ARG A 106 12.39 14.97 10.97
C ARG A 106 12.20 13.52 10.52
N LEU A 107 13.28 12.88 10.07
CA LEU A 107 13.27 11.46 9.67
C LEU A 107 13.06 10.52 10.86
N LEU A 108 13.56 10.86 12.06
CA LEU A 108 13.26 10.11 13.28
C LEU A 108 11.77 10.17 13.64
N GLU A 109 11.15 11.36 13.57
CA GLU A 109 9.72 11.49 13.83
C GLU A 109 8.89 10.70 12.82
N LEU A 110 9.27 10.73 11.54
CA LEU A 110 8.63 9.89 10.52
C LEU A 110 8.78 8.40 10.84
N ALA A 111 9.98 7.97 11.22
CA ALA A 111 10.27 6.58 11.60
C ALA A 111 9.60 6.13 12.91
N LYS A 112 9.13 7.02 13.78
CA LYS A 112 8.27 6.61 14.91
C LYS A 112 6.92 6.10 14.41
N THR A 113 6.44 6.63 13.29
CA THR A 113 5.22 6.18 12.63
C THR A 113 5.53 4.94 11.81
N LYS A 114 5.50 3.77 12.46
CA LYS A 114 5.73 2.50 11.78
C LYS A 114 4.67 2.23 10.70
N PRO A 115 5.01 1.54 9.60
CA PRO A 115 4.04 1.07 8.63
C PRO A 115 3.02 0.17 9.31
N ALA A 116 1.75 0.55 9.20
CA ALA A 116 0.62 -0.19 9.70
C ALA A 116 -0.37 -0.33 8.56
N PHE A 117 -0.73 -1.58 8.26
CA PHE A 117 -1.79 -1.88 7.31
C PHE A 117 -3.10 -1.29 7.83
N VAL A 118 -3.74 -0.41 7.05
CA VAL A 118 -4.98 0.30 7.44
C VAL A 118 -6.21 -0.15 6.66
N GLY A 119 -6.03 -0.76 5.49
CA GLY A 119 -7.17 -1.15 4.65
C GLY A 119 -6.77 -1.44 3.22
N TRP A 120 -7.74 -1.43 2.33
CA TRP A 120 -7.53 -1.72 0.91
C TRP A 120 -8.03 -0.57 0.04
N LYS A 121 -7.48 -0.44 -1.16
CA LYS A 121 -8.00 0.43 -2.21
C LYS A 121 -8.29 -0.39 -3.45
N LEU A 122 -9.53 -0.33 -3.93
CA LEU A 122 -9.91 -0.83 -5.24
C LEU A 122 -9.89 0.36 -6.23
N SER A 123 -9.00 0.30 -7.21
CA SER A 123 -8.78 1.33 -8.24
C SER A 123 -8.96 0.76 -9.65
N GLY A 124 -8.91 1.59 -10.69
CA GLY A 124 -9.02 1.14 -12.09
C GLY A 124 -10.45 0.86 -12.56
N ILE A 125 -11.46 1.28 -11.80
CA ILE A 125 -12.87 1.03 -12.12
C ILE A 125 -13.38 2.15 -13.01
N LYS A 126 -14.13 1.80 -14.06
CA LYS A 126 -14.71 2.78 -14.99
C LYS A 126 -16.22 2.58 -15.06
N SER A 127 -16.94 3.55 -15.61
CA SER A 127 -18.31 3.28 -16.07
C SER A 127 -18.27 2.47 -17.35
N GLU A 128 -19.23 1.56 -17.52
CA GLU A 128 -19.37 0.78 -18.76
C GLU A 128 -19.59 1.66 -20.00
N ASP A 129 -20.14 2.86 -19.84
CA ASP A 129 -20.36 3.81 -20.94
C ASP A 129 -19.06 4.48 -21.43
N GLY A 130 -17.94 4.25 -20.73
CA GLY A 130 -16.60 4.75 -21.06
C GLY A 130 -16.45 6.27 -20.95
N LYS A 131 -17.46 6.99 -20.43
CA LYS A 131 -17.52 8.46 -20.42
C LYS A 131 -17.13 9.08 -19.09
N SER A 132 -17.03 8.29 -18.01
CA SER A 132 -16.77 8.81 -16.67
C SER A 132 -15.29 8.79 -16.27
N GLU A 133 -14.98 9.60 -15.26
CA GLU A 133 -13.75 9.51 -14.47
C GLU A 133 -13.61 8.12 -13.81
N GLU A 134 -12.37 7.76 -13.46
CA GLU A 134 -12.02 6.50 -12.81
C GLU A 134 -12.50 6.48 -11.35
N PHE A 135 -13.26 5.45 -10.97
CA PHE A 135 -13.71 5.26 -9.59
C PHE A 135 -12.65 4.55 -8.76
N ASN A 136 -12.56 5.00 -7.51
CA ASN A 136 -11.67 4.45 -6.51
C ASN A 136 -12.46 4.27 -5.20
N PHE A 137 -12.38 3.09 -4.60
CA PHE A 137 -13.04 2.80 -3.33
C PHE A 137 -12.02 2.33 -2.31
N LYS A 138 -12.12 2.82 -1.08
CA LYS A 138 -11.32 2.32 0.04
C LYS A 138 -12.16 1.38 0.89
N PHE A 139 -11.51 0.43 1.52
CA PHE A 139 -12.14 -0.54 2.41
C PHE A 139 -11.37 -0.62 3.72
N ASP A 140 -12.07 -1.03 4.77
CA ASP A 140 -11.43 -1.47 6.01
C ASP A 140 -10.55 -2.71 5.79
N LYS A 141 -9.78 -3.08 6.81
CA LYS A 141 -8.79 -4.19 6.74
C LYS A 141 -9.39 -5.53 6.30
N GLU A 142 -10.64 -5.78 6.69
CA GLU A 142 -11.33 -7.05 6.46
C GLU A 142 -12.19 -7.05 5.19
N ILE A 143 -12.33 -5.90 4.51
CA ILE A 143 -13.21 -5.71 3.35
C ILE A 143 -14.65 -6.06 3.73
N THR A 144 -15.13 -5.47 4.82
CA THR A 144 -16.52 -5.59 5.28
C THR A 144 -17.37 -4.40 4.85
N ARG A 145 -16.74 -3.24 4.66
CA ARG A 145 -17.40 -2.01 4.24
C ARG A 145 -16.48 -1.09 3.47
N ILE A 146 -17.08 -0.25 2.64
CA ILE A 146 -16.42 0.89 1.99
C ILE A 146 -16.23 1.99 3.03
N VAL A 147 -15.08 2.65 3.00
CA VAL A 147 -14.71 3.76 3.89
C VAL A 147 -14.31 4.99 3.07
N GLU A 148 -14.43 6.19 3.65
CA GLU A 148 -14.06 7.46 3.01
C GLU A 148 -12.53 7.66 2.87
#